data_AF-A0A8T3XBX4-F1
#
_entry.id   AF-A0A8T3XBX4-F1
#
_cell.length_a   1.000
_cell.length_b   1.000
_cell.length_c   1.000
_cell.angle_alpha   90.00
_cell.angle_beta   90.00
_cell.angle_gamma   90.00
#
_symmetry.space_group_name_H-M   'P 1'
#
loop_
_entity.id
_entity.type
_entity.pdbx_description
1 polymer ?
#
loop_
_entity_poly.entity_id
_entity_poly.type
_entity_poly.pdbx_seq_one_letter_code
_entity_poly.pdbx_strand_id
1 'polypeptide(L)'
;MQIGVKEQHIEDLTKNTQMNVEEGSITFWIDVNKVKYNDNQATILLNWGNKDGSLFIVKDSDNKLKFFHVYYGFGRTDAEIDVRDLSSGEKHMVAVTWSVPKKEINLYIDGGKRKVKSLIKY
;
A
#
# COMPACT_ATOMS: atom_id res chain seq x y z
N MET A 1 -18.35 -46.29 22.60
CA MET A 1 -18.44 -45.67 21.26
C MET A 1 -18.36 -44.16 21.46
N GLN A 2 -17.19 -43.58 21.26
CA GLN A 2 -16.89 -42.19 21.60
C GLN A 2 -17.18 -41.34 20.36
N ILE A 3 -18.18 -40.47 20.46
CA ILE A 3 -18.66 -39.64 19.35
C ILE A 3 -17.75 -38.41 19.28
N GLY A 4 -16.69 -38.49 18.48
CA GLY A 4 -15.81 -37.37 18.16
C GLY A 4 -16.44 -36.49 17.08
N VAL A 5 -17.15 -35.45 17.49
CA VAL A 5 -17.64 -34.41 16.57
C VAL A 5 -17.52 -33.04 17.23
N LYS A 6 -16.30 -32.50 17.35
CA LYS A 6 -16.08 -31.08 17.69
C LYS A 6 -14.77 -30.45 17.16
N GLU A 7 -14.10 -31.04 16.16
CA GLU A 7 -12.85 -30.45 15.62
C GLU A 7 -13.02 -29.75 14.26
N GLN A 8 -14.06 -30.06 13.48
CA GLN A 8 -14.26 -29.45 12.15
C GLN A 8 -14.68 -27.97 12.16
N HIS A 9 -15.01 -27.38 13.31
CA HIS A 9 -15.55 -26.01 13.36
C HIS A 9 -14.51 -24.93 13.68
N ILE A 10 -13.25 -25.31 13.98
CA ILE A 10 -12.17 -24.35 14.32
C ILE A 10 -11.24 -24.11 13.12
N GLU A 11 -11.15 -25.04 12.15
CA GLU A 11 -10.28 -24.91 10.99
C GLU A 11 -10.75 -23.88 9.93
N ASP A 12 -12.02 -23.47 9.93
CA ASP A 12 -12.53 -22.51 8.95
C ASP A 12 -12.22 -21.03 9.28
N LEU A 13 -11.70 -20.73 10.47
CA LEU A 13 -11.36 -19.35 10.89
C LEU A 13 -9.93 -18.92 10.51
N THR A 14 -9.10 -19.83 10.00
CA THR A 14 -7.72 -19.56 9.55
C THR A 14 -7.57 -19.56 8.02
N LYS A 15 -8.69 -19.58 7.28
CA LYS A 15 -8.71 -19.38 5.82
C LYS A 15 -8.26 -17.96 5.46
N ASN A 16 -6.96 -17.82 5.20
CA ASN A 16 -6.33 -16.79 4.36
C ASN A 16 -6.98 -15.40 4.45
N THR A 17 -6.68 -14.66 5.51
CA THR A 17 -6.79 -13.18 5.48
C THR A 17 -5.61 -12.62 4.66
N GLN A 18 -5.57 -12.94 3.37
CA GLN A 18 -4.68 -12.26 2.44
C GLN A 18 -5.25 -10.87 2.15
N MET A 19 -4.39 -9.87 2.02
CA MET A 19 -4.80 -8.52 1.66
C MET A 19 -5.52 -8.52 0.31
N ASN A 20 -6.64 -7.80 0.22
CA ASN A 20 -7.47 -7.74 -0.98
C ASN A 20 -6.84 -6.76 -1.99
N VAL A 21 -6.59 -7.23 -3.22
CA VAL A 21 -6.07 -6.36 -4.28
C VAL A 21 -7.12 -5.41 -4.83
N GLU A 22 -8.42 -5.70 -4.74
CA GLU A 22 -9.47 -4.88 -5.35
C GLU A 22 -9.79 -3.62 -4.53
N GLU A 23 -9.80 -3.72 -3.20
CA GLU A 23 -10.09 -2.59 -2.33
C GLU A 23 -9.39 -2.74 -0.98
N GLY A 24 -8.86 -1.64 -0.47
CA GLY A 24 -8.23 -1.63 0.84
C GLY A 24 -7.54 -0.33 1.19
N SER A 25 -6.87 -0.38 2.34
CA SER A 25 -6.08 0.73 2.86
C SER A 25 -4.83 0.23 3.55
N ILE A 26 -3.73 0.96 3.41
CA ILE A 26 -2.47 0.75 4.14
C ILE A 26 -2.11 2.05 4.84
N THR A 27 -1.71 1.98 6.10
CA THR A 27 -1.24 3.13 6.87
C THR A 27 -0.02 2.72 7.69
N PHE A 28 1.03 3.54 7.66
CA PHE A 28 2.24 3.31 8.45
C PHE A 28 2.97 4.63 8.71
N TRP A 29 3.89 4.58 9.67
CA TRP A 29 4.80 5.67 9.98
C TRP A 29 6.18 5.37 9.41
N ILE A 30 6.80 6.37 8.78
CA ILE A 30 8.21 6.38 8.45
C ILE A 30 8.92 7.06 9.62
N ASP A 31 9.75 6.31 10.34
CA ASP A 31 10.53 6.85 11.44
C ASP A 31 11.65 7.79 10.97
N VAL A 32 12.12 8.62 11.90
CA VAL A 32 13.22 9.57 11.67
C VAL A 32 14.44 8.87 11.07
N ASN A 33 15.07 9.51 10.10
CA ASN A 33 16.28 9.08 9.39
C ASN A 33 16.17 7.73 8.65
N LYS A 34 14.96 7.16 8.50
CA LYS A 34 14.77 5.91 7.73
C LYS A 34 14.71 6.13 6.22
N VAL A 35 14.26 7.31 5.79
CA VAL A 35 14.19 7.70 4.39
C VAL A 35 14.85 9.05 4.21
N LYS A 36 15.72 9.15 3.20
CA LYS A 36 16.25 10.42 2.70
C LYS A 36 15.41 10.86 1.52
N TYR A 37 14.62 11.91 1.71
CA TYR A 37 13.60 12.27 0.72
C TYR A 37 14.15 13.02 -0.50
N ASN A 38 15.36 13.57 -0.42
CA ASN A 38 15.95 14.44 -1.44
C ASN A 38 17.32 13.97 -1.97
N ASP A 39 17.64 12.67 -1.84
CA ASP A 39 18.95 12.13 -2.21
C ASP A 39 19.00 11.48 -3.61
N ASN A 40 17.90 11.54 -4.38
CA ASN A 40 17.76 10.89 -5.69
C ASN A 40 17.97 9.36 -5.67
N GLN A 41 17.89 8.71 -4.52
CA GLN A 41 17.96 7.26 -4.38
C GLN A 41 16.58 6.67 -4.15
N ALA A 42 16.35 5.48 -4.70
CA ALA A 42 15.13 4.73 -4.47
C ALA A 42 15.17 4.01 -3.11
N THR A 43 14.09 4.09 -2.34
CA THR A 43 13.89 3.39 -1.07
C THR A 43 12.53 2.68 -1.09
N ILE A 44 12.55 1.35 -0.98
CA ILE A 44 11.35 0.52 -0.94
C ILE A 44 10.75 0.59 0.47
N LEU A 45 9.45 0.89 0.54
CA LEU A 45 8.70 0.98 1.81
C LEU A 45 7.72 -0.18 1.98
N LEU A 46 7.16 -0.67 0.87
CA LEU A 46 6.29 -1.83 0.85
C LEU A 46 6.49 -2.60 -0.45
N ASN A 47 6.59 -3.92 -0.34
CA ASN A 47 6.47 -4.83 -1.46
C ASN A 47 5.59 -6.01 -1.05
N TRP A 48 4.36 -6.03 -1.57
CA TRP A 48 3.40 -7.09 -1.30
C TRP A 48 2.78 -7.58 -2.60
N GLY A 49 2.50 -8.88 -2.66
CA GLY A 49 1.76 -9.45 -3.78
C GLY A 49 1.23 -10.84 -3.47
N ASN A 50 0.27 -11.26 -4.29
CA ASN A 50 -0.34 -12.57 -4.26
C ASN A 50 -0.63 -13.03 -5.70
N LYS A 51 -1.48 -14.06 -5.86
CA LYS A 51 -1.88 -14.59 -7.18
C LYS A 51 -2.73 -13.61 -8.01
N ASP A 52 -3.37 -12.63 -7.37
CA ASP A 52 -4.32 -11.72 -8.00
C ASP A 52 -3.65 -10.39 -8.38
N GLY A 53 -2.60 -9.97 -7.68
CA GLY A 53 -1.85 -8.77 -8.03
C GLY A 53 -0.74 -8.40 -7.06
N SER A 54 -0.31 -7.14 -7.13
CA SER A 54 0.72 -6.59 -6.24
C SER A 54 0.51 -5.13 -5.91
N LEU A 55 1.00 -4.76 -4.72
CA LEU A 55 1.02 -3.41 -4.19
C LEU A 55 2.47 -3.05 -3.85
N PHE A 56 2.95 -1.90 -4.33
CA PHE A 56 4.33 -1.47 -4.13
C PHE A 56 4.37 0.00 -3.71
N ILE A 57 5.08 0.31 -2.64
CA ILE A 57 5.32 1.70 -2.20
C ILE A 57 6.82 1.96 -2.20
N VAL A 58 7.23 3.03 -2.88
CA VAL A 58 8.63 3.42 -3.02
C VAL A 58 8.78 4.93 -2.98
N LYS A 59 9.80 5.43 -2.28
CA LYS A 59 10.36 6.75 -2.57
C LYS A 59 11.35 6.56 -3.70
N ASP A 60 11.18 7.17 -4.88
CA ASP A 60 11.99 6.89 -6.07
C ASP A 60 13.16 7.88 -6.27
N SER A 61 13.89 7.72 -7.38
CA SER A 61 15.03 8.57 -7.74
C SER A 61 14.64 9.98 -8.18
N ASP A 62 13.38 10.20 -8.53
CA ASP A 62 12.83 11.53 -8.81
C ASP A 62 12.39 12.24 -7.52
N ASN A 63 12.64 11.61 -6.36
CA ASN A 63 12.24 12.07 -5.04
C ASN A 63 10.72 12.21 -4.89
N LYS A 64 9.98 11.29 -5.53
CA LYS A 64 8.53 11.13 -5.36
C LYS A 64 8.24 9.90 -4.51
N LEU A 65 7.17 9.97 -3.71
CA LEU A 65 6.56 8.79 -3.12
C LEU A 65 5.52 8.23 -4.11
N LYS A 66 5.69 6.98 -4.50
CA LYS A 66 4.83 6.29 -5.48
C LYS A 66 4.16 5.09 -4.83
N PHE A 67 2.86 4.96 -5.04
CA PHE A 67 2.13 3.72 -4.82
C PHE A 67 1.75 3.13 -6.17
N PHE A 68 2.15 1.89 -6.40
CA PHE A 68 1.75 1.12 -7.58
C PHE A 68 0.72 0.08 -7.17
N HIS A 69 -0.35 0.07 -7.94
CA HIS A 69 -1.39 -0.95 -7.88
C HIS A 69 -1.35 -1.74 -9.18
N VAL A 70 -1.07 -3.03 -9.08
CA VAL A 70 -1.04 -3.96 -10.22
C VAL A 70 -2.11 -5.02 -9.99
N TYR A 71 -3.06 -5.12 -10.91
CA TYR A 71 -4.08 -6.16 -10.92
C TYR A 71 -3.84 -7.08 -12.11
N TYR A 72 -3.41 -8.32 -11.84
CA TYR A 72 -2.99 -9.24 -12.89
C TYR A 72 -4.14 -9.59 -13.83
N GLY A 73 -3.88 -9.53 -15.14
CA GLY A 73 -4.89 -9.69 -16.17
C GLY A 73 -5.68 -8.43 -16.52
N PHE A 74 -5.63 -7.38 -15.69
CA PHE A 74 -6.38 -6.13 -15.92
C PHE A 74 -5.48 -4.95 -16.25
N GLY A 75 -4.45 -4.70 -15.45
CA GLY A 75 -3.51 -3.60 -15.70
C GLY A 75 -2.82 -3.07 -14.46
N ARG A 76 -2.27 -1.86 -14.60
CA ARG A 76 -1.54 -1.14 -13.56
C ARG A 76 -1.98 0.31 -13.52
N THR A 77 -2.02 0.88 -12.32
CA THR A 77 -2.19 2.31 -12.09
C THR A 77 -1.31 2.72 -10.91
N ASP A 78 -0.85 3.96 -10.91
CA ASP A 78 -0.06 4.52 -9.84
C ASP A 78 -0.56 5.88 -9.38
N ALA A 79 -0.24 6.19 -8.12
CA ALA A 79 -0.38 7.51 -7.54
C ALA A 79 1.00 7.98 -7.08
N GLU A 80 1.38 9.19 -7.45
CA GLU A 80 2.70 9.76 -7.16
C GLU A 80 2.59 11.17 -6.58
N ILE A 81 3.47 11.49 -5.63
CA ILE A 81 3.53 12.82 -5.01
C ILE A 81 4.97 13.21 -4.71
N ASP A 82 5.32 14.47 -4.97
CA ASP A 82 6.66 15.01 -4.65
C ASP A 82 6.85 15.08 -3.12
N VAL A 83 7.98 14.55 -2.65
CA VAL A 83 8.35 14.51 -1.23
C VAL A 83 9.71 15.14 -0.93
N ARG A 84 10.34 15.83 -1.89
CA ARG A 84 11.71 16.38 -1.79
C ARG A 84 11.97 17.28 -0.60
N ASP A 85 10.95 17.98 -0.13
CA ASP A 85 10.99 18.95 0.95
C ASP A 85 10.49 18.36 2.29
N LEU A 86 10.17 17.06 2.35
CA LEU A 86 9.95 16.38 3.63
C LEU A 86 11.26 16.25 4.41
N SER A 87 11.17 16.43 5.73
CA SER A 87 12.32 16.37 6.63
C SER A 87 12.61 14.94 7.05
N SER A 88 13.80 14.43 6.74
CA SER A 88 14.26 13.15 7.33
C SER A 88 14.40 13.20 8.86
N GLY A 89 14.43 14.39 9.47
CA GLY A 89 14.48 14.57 10.93
C GLY A 89 13.12 14.42 11.63
N GLU A 90 12.03 14.25 10.86
CA GLU A 90 10.68 14.13 11.38
C GLU A 90 10.07 12.77 11.04
N LYS A 91 9.09 12.33 11.82
CA LYS A 91 8.28 11.17 11.46
C LYS A 91 7.22 11.61 10.46
N HIS A 92 7.01 10.82 9.42
CA HIS A 92 5.97 11.06 8.45
C HIS A 92 4.97 9.91 8.43
N MET A 93 3.68 10.23 8.48
CA MET A 93 2.62 9.23 8.33
C MET A 93 2.25 9.12 6.86
N VAL A 94 2.24 7.91 6.32
CA VAL A 94 1.75 7.61 4.96
C VAL A 94 0.49 6.79 5.07
N ALA A 95 -0.55 7.22 4.35
CA ALA A 95 -1.77 6.43 4.17
C ALA A 95 -2.11 6.34 2.68
N VAL A 96 -2.49 5.15 2.23
CA VAL A 96 -2.97 4.93 0.87
C VAL A 96 -4.26 4.12 0.89
N THR A 97 -5.21 4.48 0.03
CA THR A 97 -6.40 3.68 -0.27
C THR A 97 -6.46 3.37 -1.76
N TRP A 98 -7.05 2.24 -2.09
CA TRP A 98 -7.38 1.85 -3.47
C TRP A 98 -8.77 1.22 -3.50
N SER A 99 -9.48 1.42 -4.60
CA SER A 99 -10.78 0.81 -4.84
C SER A 99 -11.00 0.69 -6.35
N VAL A 100 -10.94 -0.55 -6.85
CA VAL A 100 -11.24 -0.89 -8.24
C VAL A 100 -12.71 -0.56 -8.58
N PRO A 101 -13.71 -0.85 -7.73
CA PRO A 101 -15.10 -0.46 -8.02
C PRO A 101 -15.30 1.05 -8.15
N LYS A 102 -14.62 1.85 -7.31
CA LYS A 102 -14.69 3.33 -7.36
C LYS A 102 -13.69 3.95 -8.34
N LYS A 103 -12.88 3.12 -9.01
CA LYS A 103 -11.82 3.50 -9.94
C LYS A 103 -10.84 4.53 -9.38
N GLU A 104 -10.46 4.42 -8.10
CA GLU A 104 -9.61 5.44 -7.47
C GLU A 104 -8.50 4.88 -6.58
N ILE A 105 -7.40 5.62 -6.55
CA ILE A 105 -6.32 5.52 -5.57
C ILE A 105 -6.19 6.88 -4.91
N ASN A 106 -6.06 6.91 -3.59
CA ASN A 106 -5.73 8.13 -2.86
C ASN A 106 -4.50 7.90 -1.98
N LEU A 107 -3.50 8.76 -2.10
CA LEU A 107 -2.28 8.74 -1.29
C LEU A 107 -2.23 10.02 -0.45
N TYR A 108 -1.94 9.88 0.84
CA TYR A 108 -1.91 10.94 1.83
C TYR A 108 -0.59 10.90 2.62
N ILE A 109 -0.08 12.09 2.96
CA ILE A 109 1.06 12.26 3.86
C ILE A 109 0.64 13.21 4.99
N ASP A 110 1.01 12.85 6.22
CA ASP A 110 0.83 13.63 7.45
C ASP A 110 -0.61 14.12 7.67
N GLY A 111 -1.57 13.20 7.58
CA GLY A 111 -2.98 13.51 7.76
C GLY A 111 -3.60 14.28 6.59
N GLY A 112 -2.97 14.25 5.41
CA GLY A 112 -3.48 14.89 4.20
C GLY A 112 -2.95 16.31 3.97
N LYS A 113 -1.94 16.75 4.73
CA LYS A 113 -1.15 17.95 4.39
C LYS A 113 -0.64 17.89 2.96
N ARG A 114 -0.32 16.68 2.49
CA ARG A 114 -0.15 16.38 1.07
C ARG A 114 -1.04 15.23 0.69
N LYS A 115 -1.63 15.32 -0.49
CA LYS A 115 -2.46 14.25 -1.05
C LYS A 115 -2.46 14.27 -2.56
N VAL A 116 -2.63 13.10 -3.15
CA VAL A 116 -2.87 12.93 -4.58
C VAL A 116 -3.96 11.88 -4.78
N LYS A 117 -4.77 12.07 -5.82
CA LYS A 117 -5.75 11.11 -6.29
C LYS A 117 -5.37 10.68 -7.71
N SER A 118 -5.47 9.38 -7.99
CA SER A 118 -5.26 8.80 -9.31
C SER A 118 -6.47 7.94 -9.70
N LEU A 119 -6.79 7.92 -11.00
CA LEU A 119 -7.88 7.13 -11.56
C LEU A 119 -7.36 5.77 -12.01
N ILE A 120 -7.99 4.69 -11.54
CA ILE A 120 -7.75 3.33 -12.03
C ILE A 120 -8.40 3.17 -13.40
N LYS A 121 -7.62 2.75 -14.40
CA LYS A 121 -8.04 2.79 -15.82
C LYS A 121 -8.56 1.47 -16.39
N TYR A 122 -8.27 0.35 -15.74
CA TYR A 122 -8.85 -0.95 -16.06
C TYR A 122 -10.14 -1.12 -15.27
#